data_AF-A0A519YL88-F1
#
_entry.id   AF-A0A519YL88-F1
#
_cell.length_a   1.000
_cell.length_b   1.000
_cell.length_c   1.000
_cell.angle_alpha   90.00
_cell.angle_beta   90.00
_cell.angle_gamma   90.00
#
_symmetry.space_group_name_H-M   'P 1'
#
loop_
_entity.id
_entity.type
_entity.pdbx_description
1 polymer ?
#
loop_
_entity_poly.entity_id
_entity_poly.type
_entity_poly.pdbx_seq_one_letter_code
_entity_poly.pdbx_strand_id
1 'polypeptide(L)' 'KGQALGSSTHWVLAAVITFIFPALTEKLGGGNTFAFFCAMMVLQLLYVWKLMPETKGKTLEEADRVLVLH' A
#
# COMPACT_ATOMS: atom_id res chain seq x y z
N LYS A 1 -14.66 -11.91 -5.36
CA LYS A 1 -14.23 -12.63 -4.13
C LYS A 1 -12.79 -12.30 -3.72
N GLY A 2 -12.36 -11.04 -3.78
CA GLY A 2 -11.01 -10.61 -3.33
C GLY A 2 -11.00 -9.76 -2.05
N GLN A 3 -12.18 -9.36 -1.56
CA GLN A 3 -12.30 -8.39 -0.47
C GLN A 3 -11.76 -8.91 0.85
N ALA A 4 -12.00 -10.19 1.18
CA ALA A 4 -11.49 -10.80 2.41
C ALA A 4 -9.95 -10.88 2.44
N LEU A 5 -9.31 -11.16 1.29
CA LEU A 5 -7.84 -11.17 1.17
C LEU A 5 -7.27 -9.76 1.29
N GLY A 6 -7.86 -8.77 0.59
CA GLY A 6 -7.40 -7.38 0.70
C GLY A 6 -7.54 -6.83 2.12
N SER A 7 -8.68 -7.09 2.77
CA SER A 7 -8.90 -6.66 4.15
C SER A 7 -7.99 -7.38 5.15
N SER A 8 -7.76 -8.69 5.02
CA SER A 8 -6.86 -9.41 5.93
C SER A 8 -5.41 -8.96 5.78
N THR A 9 -4.92 -8.78 4.54
CA THR A 9 -3.59 -8.22 4.28
C THR A 9 -3.45 -6.82 4.88
N HIS A 10 -4.46 -5.96 4.71
CA HIS A 10 -4.44 -4.62 5.29
C HIS A 10 -4.31 -4.64 6.81
N TRP A 11 -5.16 -5.42 7.50
CA TRP A 11 -5.15 -5.48 8.96
C TRP A 11 -3.90 -6.13 9.54
N VAL A 12 -3.37 -7.18 8.90
CA VAL A 12 -2.10 -7.81 9.33
C VAL A 12 -0.94 -6.83 9.21
N LEU A 13 -0.81 -6.13 8.08
CA LEU A 13 0.24 -5.13 7.90
C LEU A 13 0.08 -3.94 8.86
N ALA A 14 -1.15 -3.48 9.10
CA ALA A 14 -1.42 -2.42 10.06
C ALA A 14 -1.00 -2.81 11.49
N ALA A 15 -1.27 -4.05 11.91
CA ALA A 15 -0.83 -4.57 13.21
C ALA A 15 0.70 -4.60 13.31
N VAL A 16 1.37 -5.10 12.27
CA VAL A 16 2.85 -5.13 12.21
C VAL A 16 3.44 -3.73 12.34
N ILE A 17 2.93 -2.75 11.59
CA ILE A 17 3.40 -1.36 11.69
C ILE A 17 3.17 -0.80 13.09
N THR A 18 2.01 -1.08 13.70
CA THR A 18 1.69 -0.61 15.06
C THR A 18 2.68 -1.13 16.10
N PHE A 19 3.12 -2.39 16.00
CA PHE A 19 4.12 -2.95 16.92
C PHE A 19 5.55 -2.46 16.64
N ILE A 20 5.90 -2.21 15.39
CA ILE A 20 7.27 -1.80 15.00
C ILE A 20 7.48 -0.29 15.21
N PHE A 21 6.43 0.52 15.05
CA PHE A 21 6.52 1.98 15.09
C PHE A 21 7.18 2.53 16.37
N PRO A 22 6.84 2.07 17.60
CA PRO A 22 7.50 2.54 18.82
C PRO A 22 9.00 2.20 18.83
N ALA A 23 9.37 0.97 18.47
CA ALA A 23 10.78 0.54 18.42
C ALA A 23 11.60 1.31 17.37
N LEU A 24 10.97 1.67 16.25
CA LEU A 24 11.59 2.47 15.21
C LEU A 24 11.80 3.92 15.67
N THR A 25 10.79 4.48 16.35
CA THR A 25 10.81 5.85 16.90
C THR A 25 11.83 6.00 18.03
N GLU A 26 12.01 4.97 18.86
CA GLU A 26 13.00 4.95 19.94
C GLU A 26 14.45 4.93 19.39
N LYS A 27 14.70 4.15 18.32
CA LYS A 27 16.04 4.00 17.73
C LYS A 27 16.44 5.12 16.78
N LEU A 28 15.53 5.56 15.91
CA LEU A 28 15.80 6.54 14.86
C LEU A 28 15.35 7.96 15.21
N GLY A 29 14.54 8.11 16.27
CA GLY A 29 13.87 9.36 16.62
C GLY A 29 12.56 9.58 15.86
N GLY A 30 11.68 10.39 16.44
CA GLY A 30 10.38 10.75 15.84
C GLY A 30 10.51 11.36 14.46
N GLY A 31 11.35 12.39 14.30
CA GLY A 31 11.50 13.11 13.03
C GLY A 31 11.89 12.19 11.86
N ASN A 32 12.89 11.32 12.06
CA ASN A 32 13.35 10.39 11.02
C ASN A 32 12.31 9.31 10.70
N THR A 33 11.60 8.83 11.72
CA THR A 33 10.53 7.84 11.54
C THR A 33 9.39 8.42 10.70
N PHE A 34 8.93 9.63 11.02
CA PHE A 34 7.90 10.30 10.21
C PHE A 34 8.38 10.62 8.80
N ALA A 35 9.63 11.05 8.62
CA ALA A 35 10.21 11.30 7.30
C ALA A 35 10.26 10.02 6.45
N PHE A 36 10.58 8.87 7.04
CA PHE A 36 10.56 7.58 6.37
C PHE A 36 9.16 7.22 5.87
N PHE A 37 8.13 7.30 6.72
CA PHE A 37 6.75 7.02 6.29
C PHE A 37 6.24 8.04 5.26
N CYS A 38 6.65 9.30 5.34
CA CYS A 38 6.36 10.32 4.33
C CYS A 38 6.96 9.93 2.97
N ALA A 39 8.22 9.50 2.93
CA ALA A 39 8.85 9.00 1.71
C ALA A 39 8.12 7.78 1.14
N MET A 40 7.66 6.85 2.00
CA MET A 40 6.85 5.71 1.57
C MET A 40 5.51 6.12 0.94
N MET A 41 4.87 7.19 1.43
CA MET A 41 3.65 7.73 0.80
C MET A 41 3.92 8.29 -0.60
N VAL A 42 5.07 8.93 -0.82
CA VAL A 42 5.47 9.38 -2.17
C VAL A 42 5.70 8.21 -3.10
N LEU A 43 6.39 7.15 -2.65
CA LEU A 43 6.58 5.94 -3.46
C LEU A 43 5.24 5.27 -3.79
N GLN A 44 4.32 5.20 -2.83
CA GLN A 44 2.95 4.69 -3.05
C GLN A 44 2.23 5.50 -4.13
N LEU A 45 2.35 6.82 -4.11
CA LEU A 45 1.76 7.69 -5.12
C LEU A 45 2.35 7.42 -6.51
N LEU A 46 3.67 7.31 -6.62
CA LEU A 46 4.34 6.99 -7.89
C LEU A 46 3.93 5.62 -8.44
N TYR A 47 3.78 4.62 -7.56
CA TYR A 47 3.28 3.30 -7.93
C TYR A 47 1.85 3.36 -8.49
N VAL A 48 0.93 4.04 -7.79
CA VAL A 48 -0.45 4.18 -8.25
C VAL A 48 -0.50 4.93 -9.57
N TRP A 49 0.27 6.00 -9.73
CA TRP A 49 0.26 6.81 -10.94
C TRP A 49 0.80 6.07 -12.16
N LYS A 50 1.84 5.26 -12.01
CA LYS A 50 2.52 4.61 -13.15
C LYS A 50 2.04 3.18 -13.42
N LEU A 51 1.73 2.39 -12.39
CA LEU A 51 1.43 0.96 -12.53
C LEU A 51 -0.05 0.64 -12.40
N MET A 52 -0.86 1.46 -11.72
CA MET A 52 -2.27 1.15 -11.55
C MET A 52 -3.07 1.73 -12.71
N PRO A 53 -3.62 0.91 -13.62
CA PRO A 53 -4.47 1.41 -14.70
C PRO A 53 -5.73 2.03 -14.11
N GLU A 54 -6.21 3.13 -14.72
CA GLU A 54 -7.44 3.78 -14.29
C GLU A 54 -8.61 2.78 -14.39
N THR A 55 -9.17 2.41 -13.23
CA THR A 55 -10.26 1.44 -13.09
C THR A 55 -11.65 2.07 -13.27
N LYS A 56 -11.71 3.40 -13.44
CA LYS A 56 -12.95 4.15 -13.54
C LYS A 56 -13.62 3.89 -14.89
N GLY A 57 -14.85 3.38 -14.85
CA GLY A 57 -15.68 3.14 -16.04
C GLY A 57 -15.36 1.85 -16.80
N LYS A 58 -14.44 1.02 -16.31
CA LYS A 58 -14.15 -0.31 -16.87
C LYS A 58 -14.95 -1.39 -16.17
N THR A 59 -15.41 -2.39 -16.92
CA THR A 59 -16.09 -3.55 -16.31
C THR A 59 -15.06 -4.44 -15.60
N LEU A 60 -15.52 -5.27 -14.65
CA LEU A 60 -14.64 -6.20 -13.92
C LEU A 60 -13.92 -7.17 -14.88
N GLU A 61 -14.55 -7.53 -16.00
CA GLU A 61 -14.00 -8.43 -17.03
C GLU A 61 -12.86 -7.77 -17.83
N GLU A 62 -12.93 -6.46 -18.06
CA GLU A 62 -11.87 -5.69 -18.71
C GLU A 62 -10.66 -5.49 -17.79
N ALA A 63 -10.89 -5.33 -16.49
CA ALA A 63 -9.82 -5.26 -15.49
C ALA A 63 -9.04 -6.59 -15.38
N ASP A 64 -9.74 -7.73 -15.48
CA ASP A 64 -9.13 -9.07 -15.41
C ASP A 64 -8.25 -9.35 -16.64
N ARG A 65 -8.66 -8.96 -17.85
CA ARG A 65 -7.81 -9.08 -19.06
C ARG A 65 -6.54 -8.23 -19.02
N VAL A 66 -6.62 -7.03 -18.42
CA VAL A 66 -5.45 -6.14 -18.30
C VAL A 66 -4.44 -6.70 -17.28
N LEU A 67 -4.90 -7.45 -16.28
CA LEU A 67 -4.05 -8.06 -15.26
C LEU A 67 -3.32 -9.33 -15.74
N VAL A 68 -3.86 -10.02 -16.75
CA VAL A 68 -3.30 -11.29 -17.30
C VAL A 68 -2.34 -11.05 -18.49
N LEU A 69 -2.29 -9.84 -19.05
CA LEU A 69 -1.44 -9.52 -20.22
C LEU A 69 -0.06 -8.92 -19.88
N HIS A 70 0.46 -9.19 -18.68
CA HIS A 70 1.90 -9.14 -18.39
C HIS A 70 2.45 -10.56 -18.20
#